data_AF-A0A955S5C4-F1
#
_entry.id   AF-A0A955S5C4-F1
#
_cell.length_a   1.000
_cell.length_b   1.000
_cell.length_c   1.000
_cell.angle_alpha   90.00
_cell.angle_beta   90.00
_cell.angle_gamma   90.00
#
_symmetry.space_group_name_H-M   'P 1'
#
loop_
_entity.id
_entity.type
_entity.pdbx_description
1 polymer ?
#
loop_
_entity_poly.entity_id
_entity_poly.type
_entity_poly.pdbx_seq_one_letter_code
_entity_poly.pdbx_strand_id
1 'polypeptide(L)'
;VILTIVLTLFCAPAFAFLYEVVIPTDEEIAAMADDKILDYYISVLIERKAAETFHGKAGFTPKEYNKFKELLGLIVVLRQEMLKREIDVPPVEEWLR
;
A
#
# COMPACT_ATOMS: atom_id res chain seq x y z
N VAL A 1 34.45 -25.18 14.05
CA VAL A 1 34.77 -23.97 13.25
C VAL A 1 34.23 -24.08 11.82
N ILE A 2 34.53 -25.16 11.08
CA ILE A 2 34.06 -25.32 9.69
C ILE A 2 32.51 -25.36 9.58
N LEU A 3 31.82 -26.00 10.54
CA LEU A 3 30.34 -26.08 10.55
C LEU A 3 29.66 -24.71 10.76
N THR A 4 30.31 -23.78 11.46
CA THR A 4 29.78 -22.44 11.75
C THR A 4 29.84 -21.50 10.54
N ILE A 5 30.79 -21.74 9.63
CA ILE A 5 31.00 -20.92 8.42
C ILE A 5 30.02 -21.29 7.30
N VAL A 6 29.56 -22.55 7.25
CA VAL A 6 28.58 -22.99 6.23
C VAL A 6 27.18 -22.47 6.53
N LEU A 7 26.84 -22.25 7.81
CA LEU A 7 25.51 -21.80 8.22
C LEU A 7 25.24 -20.32 7.86
N THR A 8 26.27 -19.47 7.78
CA THR A 8 26.11 -18.05 7.43
C THR A 8 25.92 -17.79 5.94
N LEU A 9 26.24 -18.76 5.08
CA LEU A 9 26.10 -18.64 3.62
C LEU A 9 24.65 -18.77 3.12
N PHE A 10 23.73 -19.23 3.96
CA PHE A 10 22.30 -19.37 3.63
C PHE A 10 21.41 -18.31 4.28
N CYS A 11 22.00 -17.32 4.95
CA CYS A 11 21.24 -16.17 5.46
C CYS A 11 21.03 -15.17 4.31
N ALA A 12 20.15 -15.53 3.36
CA ALA A 12 19.64 -14.55 2.42
C ALA A 12 18.86 -13.50 3.23
N PRO A 13 19.14 -12.19 3.06
CA PRO A 13 18.30 -11.17 3.67
C PRO A 13 16.90 -11.33 3.07
N ALA A 14 15.96 -11.79 3.90
CA ALA A 14 14.55 -11.73 3.56
C ALA A 14 14.17 -10.26 3.48
N PHE A 15 14.21 -9.69 2.28
CA PHE A 15 13.56 -8.41 1.97
C PHE A 15 12.04 -8.66 1.95
N ALA A 16 11.47 -8.97 3.11
CA ALA A 16 10.04 -8.98 3.31
C ALA A 16 9.59 -7.52 3.27
N PHE A 17 9.29 -7.03 2.06
CA PHE A 17 8.61 -5.75 1.89
C PHE A 17 7.20 -5.89 2.46
N LEU A 18 6.82 -4.96 3.32
CA LEU A 18 5.62 -5.11 4.15
C LEU A 18 4.30 -4.93 3.36
N TYR A 19 4.36 -4.43 2.12
CA TYR A 19 3.22 -4.21 1.24
C TYR A 19 3.60 -4.42 -0.23
N GLU A 20 2.89 -5.31 -0.90
CA GLU A 20 2.89 -5.49 -2.35
C GLU A 20 1.55 -4.96 -2.88
N VAL A 21 1.40 -3.63 -2.86
CA VAL A 21 0.22 -2.98 -3.42
C VAL A 21 0.35 -3.04 -4.93
N VAL A 22 -0.43 -3.92 -5.54
CA VAL A 22 -0.54 -4.03 -7.00
C VAL A 22 -1.29 -2.79 -7.47
N ILE A 23 -0.58 -1.78 -7.95
CA ILE A 23 -1.21 -0.54 -8.43
C ILE A 23 -1.90 -0.87 -9.76
N PRO A 24 -3.25 -0.87 -9.81
CA PRO A 24 -3.94 -1.09 -11.06
C PRO A 24 -3.75 0.15 -11.95
N THR A 25 -3.71 -0.08 -13.25
CA THR A 25 -3.71 0.98 -14.26
C THR A 25 -5.03 1.75 -14.25
N ASP A 26 -5.02 2.98 -14.77
CA ASP A 26 -6.24 3.81 -14.86
C ASP A 26 -7.37 3.10 -15.65
N GLU A 27 -7.00 2.30 -16.65
CA GLU A 27 -7.93 1.49 -17.44
C GLU A 27 -8.56 0.37 -16.61
N GLU A 28 -7.77 -0.30 -15.76
CA GLU A 28 -8.26 -1.32 -14.85
C GLU A 28 -9.18 -0.74 -13.77
N ILE A 29 -8.83 0.44 -13.23
CA ILE A 29 -9.68 1.16 -12.26
C ILE A 29 -11.00 1.57 -12.92
N ALA A 30 -10.96 2.05 -14.15
CA ALA A 30 -12.17 2.39 -14.90
C ALA A 30 -13.05 1.16 -15.21
N ALA A 31 -12.45 -0.02 -15.38
CA ALA A 31 -13.17 -1.27 -15.63
C ALA A 31 -13.72 -1.93 -14.35
N MET A 32 -13.28 -1.52 -13.16
CA MET A 32 -13.79 -2.07 -11.90
C MET A 32 -15.25 -1.68 -11.65
N ALA A 33 -15.99 -2.60 -11.02
CA ALA A 33 -17.31 -2.32 -10.48
C ALA A 33 -17.20 -1.40 -9.25
N ASP A 34 -18.27 -0.66 -8.97
CA ASP A 34 -18.28 0.39 -7.94
C ASP A 34 -18.02 -0.15 -6.53
N ASP A 35 -18.53 -1.36 -6.23
CA ASP A 35 -18.25 -2.10 -4.99
C ASP A 35 -16.76 -2.42 -4.86
N LYS A 36 -16.11 -2.82 -5.96
CA LYS A 36 -14.69 -3.13 -6.00
C LYS A 36 -13.82 -1.88 -5.85
N ILE A 37 -14.21 -0.75 -6.43
CA ILE A 37 -13.50 0.51 -6.24
C ILE A 37 -13.53 0.91 -4.77
N LEU A 38 -14.70 0.79 -4.12
CA LEU A 38 -14.86 1.12 -2.70
C LEU A 38 -14.04 0.19 -1.81
N ASP A 39 -14.14 -1.13 -2.00
CA ASP A 39 -13.35 -2.13 -1.25
C ASP A 39 -11.84 -1.87 -1.40
N TYR A 40 -11.41 -1.55 -2.63
CA TYR A 40 -10.02 -1.28 -2.94
C TYR A 40 -9.55 0.02 -2.28
N TYR A 41 -10.37 1.07 -2.33
CA TYR A 41 -10.09 2.34 -1.65
C TYR A 41 -9.93 2.16 -0.13
N ILE A 42 -10.81 1.40 0.51
CA ILE A 42 -10.71 1.08 1.95
C ILE A 42 -9.40 0.35 2.25
N SER A 43 -9.08 -0.66 1.44
CA SER A 43 -7.85 -1.46 1.60
C SER A 43 -6.60 -0.58 1.50
N VAL A 44 -6.54 0.30 0.51
CA VAL A 44 -5.42 1.24 0.32
C VAL A 44 -5.28 2.21 1.51
N LEU A 45 -6.39 2.67 2.10
CA LEU A 45 -6.35 3.52 3.30
C LEU A 45 -5.82 2.80 4.53
N ILE A 46 -6.15 1.51 4.69
CA ILE A 46 -5.60 0.66 5.76
C ILE A 46 -4.09 0.51 5.58
N GLU A 47 -3.63 0.19 4.37
CA GLU A 47 -2.21 0.08 4.04
C GLU A 47 -1.45 1.39 4.29
N ARG A 48 -2.06 2.54 3.96
CA ARG A 48 -1.47 3.86 4.26
C ARG A 48 -1.24 4.01 5.75
N LYS A 49 -2.25 3.73 6.57
CA LYS A 49 -2.16 3.87 8.04
C LYS A 49 -1.12 2.89 8.62
N ALA A 50 -1.07 1.67 8.08
CA ALA A 50 -0.04 0.70 8.46
C ALA A 50 1.35 1.24 8.14
N ALA A 51 1.60 1.71 6.92
CA ALA A 51 2.88 2.29 6.50
C ALA A 51 3.30 3.48 7.38
N GLU A 52 2.38 4.41 7.68
CA GLU A 52 2.63 5.53 8.60
C GLU A 52 3.01 5.05 10.00
N THR A 53 2.36 3.99 10.50
CA THR A 53 2.62 3.42 11.82
C THR A 53 3.98 2.72 11.89
N PHE A 54 4.32 1.93 10.88
CA PHE A 54 5.59 1.19 10.82
C PHE A 54 6.79 2.11 10.58
N HIS A 55 6.64 3.11 9.69
CA HIS A 55 7.72 4.04 9.36
C HIS A 55 7.75 5.31 10.22
N GLY A 56 6.75 5.54 11.08
CA GLY A 56 6.70 6.73 11.94
C GLY A 56 7.87 6.83 12.93
N LYS A 57 8.53 5.72 13.26
CA LYS A 57 9.69 5.69 14.18
C LYS A 57 11.04 5.53 13.46
N ALA A 58 11.09 4.76 12.38
CA ALA A 58 12.32 4.42 11.67
C ALA A 58 12.58 5.31 10.43
N GLY A 59 11.57 6.05 9.98
CA GLY A 59 11.58 6.74 8.69
C GLY A 59 11.40 5.78 7.51
N PHE A 60 11.29 6.33 6.31
CA PHE A 60 11.27 5.58 5.06
C PHE A 60 12.67 5.55 4.45
N THR A 61 13.09 4.40 3.92
CA THR A 61 14.16 4.37 2.93
C THR A 61 13.69 5.02 1.62
N PRO A 62 14.58 5.47 0.72
CA PRO A 62 14.17 6.07 -0.55
C PRO A 62 13.24 5.18 -1.39
N LYS A 63 13.46 3.86 -1.36
CA LYS A 63 12.62 2.89 -2.08
C LYS A 63 11.23 2.79 -1.46
N GLU A 64 11.14 2.73 -0.13
CA GLU A 64 9.86 2.67 0.57
C GLU A 64 9.09 3.98 0.46
N TYR A 65 9.79 5.12 0.46
CA TYR A 65 9.19 6.43 0.25
C TYR A 65 8.55 6.55 -1.13
N ASN A 66 9.22 6.06 -2.18
CA ASN A 66 8.64 6.06 -3.53
C ASN A 66 7.36 5.21 -3.59
N LYS A 67 7.38 4.02 -2.99
CA LYS A 67 6.17 3.19 -2.88
C LYS A 67 5.05 3.86 -2.07
N PHE A 68 5.41 4.54 -0.98
CA PHE A 68 4.45 5.30 -0.19
C PHE A 68 3.84 6.43 -1.00
N LYS A 69 4.64 7.13 -1.82
CA LYS A 69 4.14 8.16 -2.73
C LYS A 69 3.21 7.58 -3.80
N GLU A 70 3.54 6.42 -4.36
CA GLU A 70 2.69 5.70 -5.30
C GLU A 70 1.34 5.31 -4.66
N LEU A 71 1.36 4.81 -3.42
CA LEU A 71 0.16 4.51 -2.64
C LEU A 71 -0.73 5.75 -2.46
N LEU A 72 -0.14 6.90 -2.11
CA LEU A 72 -0.87 8.16 -2.00
C LEU A 72 -1.46 8.60 -3.34
N GLY A 73 -0.74 8.39 -4.45
CA GLY A 73 -1.25 8.65 -5.80
C GLY A 73 -2.48 7.81 -6.11
N LEU A 74 -2.43 6.52 -5.80
CA LEU A 74 -3.55 5.60 -6.00
C LEU A 74 -4.82 6.02 -5.22
N ILE A 75 -4.68 6.52 -3.99
CA ILE A 75 -5.80 7.08 -3.21
C ILE A 75 -6.48 8.22 -3.97
N VAL A 76 -5.70 9.13 -4.56
CA VAL A 76 -6.22 10.27 -5.32
C VAL A 76 -6.98 9.78 -6.56
N VAL A 77 -6.42 8.83 -7.31
CA VAL A 77 -7.04 8.27 -8.52
C VAL A 77 -8.37 7.59 -8.18
N LEU A 78 -8.38 6.72 -7.17
CA LEU A 78 -9.61 6.06 -6.71
C LEU A 78 -10.64 7.08 -6.26
N ARG A 79 -10.23 8.12 -5.53
CA ARG A 79 -11.15 9.17 -5.08
C ARG A 79 -11.74 9.97 -6.25
N GLN A 80 -10.95 10.27 -7.26
CA GLN A 80 -11.43 10.93 -8.48
C GLN A 80 -12.45 10.06 -9.22
N GLU A 81 -12.18 8.77 -9.35
CA GLU A 81 -13.11 7.85 -10.02
C GLU A 81 -14.41 7.68 -9.21
N MET A 82 -14.33 7.59 -7.88
CA MET A 82 -15.52 7.57 -7.02
C MET A 82 -16.35 8.85 -7.12
N LEU A 83 -15.69 10.03 -7.18
CA LEU A 83 -16.38 11.31 -7.38
C LEU A 83 -17.09 11.36 -8.73
N LYS A 84 -16.43 10.89 -9.79
CA LYS A 84 -17.00 10.83 -11.14
C LYS A 84 -18.22 9.91 -11.23
N ARG A 85 -18.25 8.87 -10.41
CA ARG A 85 -19.34 7.87 -10.35
C ARG A 85 -20.37 8.15 -9.26
N GLU A 86 -20.25 9.26 -8.55
CA GLU A 86 -21.14 9.63 -7.43
C GLU A 86 -21.21 8.55 -6.33
N ILE A 87 -20.13 7.78 -6.15
CA ILE A 87 -20.04 6.74 -5.11
C ILE A 87 -19.87 7.45 -3.76
N ASP A 88 -20.77 7.15 -2.82
CA ASP A 88 -20.64 7.64 -1.46
C ASP A 88 -19.41 7.02 -0.79
N VAL A 89 -18.60 7.87 -0.18
CA VAL A 89 -17.32 7.43 0.37
C VAL A 89 -17.37 7.46 1.88
N PRO A 90 -17.21 6.31 2.54
CA PRO A 90 -17.25 6.24 3.99
C PRO A 90 -16.13 7.09 4.62
N PRO A 91 -16.35 7.63 5.83
CA PRO A 91 -15.36 8.41 6.58
C PRO A 91 -14.28 7.51 7.20
N VAL A 92 -13.66 6.65 6.40
CA VAL A 92 -12.67 5.64 6.81
C VAL A 92 -11.49 6.27 7.52
N GLU A 93 -11.07 7.46 7.08
CA GLU A 93 -9.96 8.19 7.70
C GLU A 93 -10.25 8.60 9.15
N GLU A 94 -11.52 8.86 9.48
CA GLU A 94 -11.94 9.15 10.85
C GLU A 94 -11.95 7.89 11.71
N TRP A 95 -12.28 6.74 11.12
CA TRP A 95 -12.29 5.45 11.80
C TRP A 95 -10.89 4.90 12.07
N LEU A 96 -9.93 5.21 11.20
CA LEU A 96 -8.54 4.78 11.30
C LEU A 96 -7.65 5.75 12.09
N ARG A 97 -8.20 6.79 12.73
CA ARG A 97 -7.40 7.77 13.50
C ARG A 97 -6.80 7.17 14.76
#